data_AF-T1CRF1-F1
#
_entry.id   AF-T1CRF1-F1
#
_cell.length_a   1.000
_cell.length_b   1.000
_cell.length_c   1.000
_cell.angle_alpha   90.00
_cell.angle_beta   90.00
_cell.angle_gamma   90.00
#
_symmetry.space_group_name_H-M   'P 1'
#
loop_
_entity.id
_entity.type
_entity.pdbx_description
1 polymer ?
#
loop_
_entity_poly.entity_id
_entity_poly.type
_entity_poly.pdbx_seq_one_letter_code
_entity_poly.pdbx_strand_id
1 'polypeptide(L)'
;MVVRAISKVVESYKVDSSTVHVFDLHGSIIYDQRILSFKGIDTVSMNTLRGRIRVPMIFGEYQKQKLSTVHGQADLIVKNGTFYLAVVVDVPEEPEYEP
;
A
#
# COMPACT_ATOMS: atom_id res chain seq x y z
N MET A 1 -5.64 6.87 7.80
CA MET A 1 -5.35 5.52 8.34
C MET A 1 -6.59 4.91 8.97
N VAL A 2 -7.21 5.53 10.00
CA VAL A 2 -8.44 5.02 10.65
C VAL A 2 -9.56 4.74 9.64
N VAL A 3 -9.77 5.62 8.66
CA VAL A 3 -10.79 5.45 7.60
C VAL A 3 -10.64 4.11 6.87
N ARG A 4 -9.40 3.71 6.51
CA ARG A 4 -9.16 2.45 5.78
C ARG A 4 -9.31 1.22 6.66
N ALA A 5 -8.99 1.33 7.95
CA ALA A 5 -9.28 0.26 8.91
C ALA A 5 -10.79 0.04 9.07
N ILE A 6 -11.58 1.12 9.17
CA ILE A 6 -13.06 1.03 9.19
C ILE A 6 -13.58 0.39 7.90
N SER A 7 -13.09 0.84 6.74
CA SER A 7 -13.47 0.24 5.45
C SER A 7 -13.20 -1.26 5.43
N LYS A 8 -12.04 -1.72 5.90
CA LYS A 8 -11.71 -3.15 5.96
C LYS A 8 -12.70 -3.96 6.79
N VAL A 9 -13.11 -3.43 7.95
CA VAL A 9 -14.12 -4.07 8.80
C VAL A 9 -15.47 -4.12 8.08
N VAL A 10 -15.91 -2.98 7.55
CA VAL A 10 -17.18 -2.87 6.79
C VAL A 10 -17.20 -3.85 5.62
N GLU A 11 -16.15 -3.91 4.81
CA GLU A 11 -16.06 -4.85 3.68
C GLU A 11 -16.12 -6.31 4.13
N SER A 12 -15.51 -6.66 5.27
CA SER A 12 -15.62 -8.03 5.79
C SER A 12 -17.07 -8.39 6.15
N TYR A 13 -17.79 -7.46 6.79
CA TYR A 13 -19.17 -7.69 7.22
C TYR A 13 -20.19 -7.68 6.07
N LYS A 14 -19.83 -7.12 4.91
CA LYS A 14 -20.61 -7.27 3.68
C LYS A 14 -20.57 -8.70 3.14
N VAL A 15 -19.50 -9.45 3.41
CA VAL A 15 -19.35 -10.84 2.97
C VAL A 15 -20.12 -11.79 3.88
N ASP A 16 -19.94 -11.66 5.19
CA ASP A 16 -20.68 -12.40 6.21
C ASP A 16 -20.95 -11.50 7.42
N SER A 17 -22.18 -11.47 7.89
CA SER A 17 -22.58 -10.69 9.07
C SER A 17 -23.15 -11.53 10.21
N SER A 18 -23.12 -12.86 10.05
CA SER A 18 -23.64 -13.81 11.03
C SER A 18 -22.66 -14.08 12.18
N THR A 19 -21.38 -13.72 12.01
CA THR A 19 -20.31 -14.03 12.97
C THR A 19 -19.45 -12.81 13.30
N VAL A 20 -18.66 -12.91 14.38
CA VAL A 20 -17.68 -11.87 14.75
C VAL A 20 -16.39 -12.11 13.97
N HIS A 21 -15.96 -11.09 13.22
CA HIS A 21 -14.74 -11.18 12.42
C HIS A 21 -13.52 -10.73 13.23
N VAL A 22 -12.48 -11.56 13.21
CA VAL A 22 -11.20 -11.29 13.88
C VAL A 22 -10.14 -11.08 12.81
N PHE A 23 -9.24 -10.12 13.04
CA PHE A 23 -8.18 -9.74 12.10
C PHE A 23 -6.81 -10.09 12.68
N ASP A 24 -5.92 -10.57 11.82
CA ASP A 24 -4.52 -10.77 12.17
C ASP A 24 -3.84 -9.44 12.51
N LEU A 25 -3.02 -9.43 13.56
CA LEU A 25 -2.29 -8.25 14.02
C LEU A 25 -1.37 -7.65 12.94
N HIS A 26 -0.78 -8.51 12.11
CA HIS A 26 0.10 -8.15 11.00
C HIS A 26 -0.63 -8.19 9.65
N GLY A 27 -1.96 -8.26 9.66
CA GLY A 27 -2.77 -8.23 8.46
C GLY A 27 -2.52 -6.96 7.65
N SER A 28 -2.43 -7.12 6.32
CA SER A 28 -2.18 -6.01 5.39
C SER A 28 -3.19 -4.87 5.54
N ILE A 29 -2.71 -3.62 5.44
CA ILE A 29 -3.54 -2.41 5.46
C ILE A 29 -3.30 -1.57 4.22
N ILE A 30 -4.39 -1.24 3.54
CA ILE A 30 -4.39 -0.35 2.37
C ILE A 30 -4.12 1.09 2.82
N TYR A 31 -3.15 1.73 2.17
CA TYR A 31 -2.91 3.15 2.17
C TYR A 31 -3.27 3.74 0.81
N ASP A 32 -3.97 4.87 0.83
CA ASP A 32 -4.27 5.67 -0.37
C ASP A 32 -3.48 6.98 -0.39
N GLN A 33 -3.56 7.71 -1.52
CA GLN A 33 -2.90 9.01 -1.74
C GLN A 33 -3.16 10.07 -0.66
N ARG A 34 -4.29 10.01 0.05
CA ARG A 34 -4.64 11.00 1.09
C ARG A 34 -3.81 10.76 2.35
N ILE A 35 -3.45 9.52 2.61
CA ILE A 35 -2.78 9.10 3.85
C ILE A 35 -1.38 8.55 3.65
N LEU A 36 -0.93 8.39 2.40
CA LEU A 36 0.42 8.05 2.00
C LEU A 36 0.80 8.83 0.74
N SER A 37 2.00 9.39 0.73
CA SER A 37 2.55 10.13 -0.41
C SER A 37 4.03 9.85 -0.54
N PHE A 38 4.52 9.63 -1.75
CA PHE A 38 5.94 9.52 -2.04
C PHE A 38 6.59 10.92 -2.03
N LYS A 39 7.80 11.01 -1.47
CA LYS A 39 8.59 12.23 -1.29
C LYS A 39 9.97 11.98 -1.89
N GLY A 40 10.12 12.35 -3.16
CA GLY A 40 11.27 11.89 -3.93
C GLY A 40 11.16 10.39 -4.22
N ILE A 41 12.31 9.76 -4.45
CA ILE A 41 12.38 8.37 -4.89
C ILE A 41 12.44 7.43 -3.68
N ASP A 42 13.10 7.83 -2.59
CA ASP A 42 13.48 6.95 -1.48
C ASP A 42 12.70 7.15 -0.19
N THR A 43 11.72 8.06 -0.17
CA THR A 43 11.02 8.41 1.07
C THR A 43 9.52 8.37 0.87
N VAL A 44 8.84 7.76 1.81
CA VAL A 44 7.38 7.81 1.93
C VAL A 44 6.99 8.65 3.12
N SER A 45 6.00 9.51 2.94
CA SER A 45 5.33 10.19 4.04
C SER A 45 3.95 9.56 4.25
N MET A 46 3.70 9.02 5.45
CA MET A 46 2.49 8.28 5.76
C MET A 46 1.88 8.71 7.10
N ASN A 47 0.55 8.64 7.19
CA ASN A 47 -0.17 8.92 8.43
C ASN A 47 -0.28 7.67 9.30
N THR A 48 0.11 7.80 10.57
CA THR A 48 -0.09 6.80 11.62
C THR A 48 -1.18 7.25 12.61
N LEU A 49 -1.48 6.45 13.64
CA LEU A 49 -2.32 6.92 14.76
C LEU A 49 -1.69 8.07 15.55
N ARG A 50 -0.35 8.21 15.50
CA ARG A 50 0.41 9.21 16.25
C ARG A 50 0.75 10.44 15.41
N GLY A 51 0.18 10.56 14.22
CA GLY A 51 0.47 11.65 13.27
C GLY A 51 1.27 11.18 12.06
N ARG A 52 1.72 12.14 11.26
CA ARG A 52 2.41 11.88 9.99
C ARG A 52 3.90 11.67 10.22
N ILE A 53 4.44 10.60 9.67
CA ILE A 53 5.86 10.28 9.71
C ILE A 53 6.46 10.28 8.30
N ARG A 54 7.79 10.40 8.22
CA ARG A 54 8.56 10.13 7.01
C ARG A 54 9.40 8.90 7.25
N VAL A 55 9.35 7.95 6.33
CA VAL A 55 10.04 6.67 6.42
C VAL A 55 10.89 6.50 5.17
N PRO A 56 12.21 6.32 5.31
CA PRO A 56 13.06 5.91 4.19
C PRO A 56 12.65 4.52 3.70
N MET A 57 12.71 4.32 2.38
CA MET A 57 12.42 3.07 1.71
C MET A 57 13.69 2.53 1.08
N ILE A 58 13.82 1.21 1.11
CA ILE A 58 14.87 0.47 0.41
C ILE A 58 14.20 -0.29 -0.71
N PHE A 59 14.75 -0.20 -1.92
CA PHE A 59 14.28 -0.92 -3.08
C PHE A 59 15.43 -1.16 -4.06
N GLY A 60 15.27 -2.16 -4.93
CA GLY A 60 16.25 -2.46 -5.96
C GLY A 60 16.14 -1.52 -7.17
N GLU A 61 17.14 -1.61 -8.06
CA GLU A 61 17.19 -0.79 -9.27
C GLU A 61 15.97 -1.00 -10.19
N TYR A 62 15.38 -2.20 -10.20
CA TYR A 62 14.15 -2.47 -10.96
C TYR A 62 12.98 -1.60 -10.49
N GLN A 63 12.75 -1.55 -9.18
CA GLN A 63 11.67 -0.75 -8.61
C GLN A 63 11.93 0.75 -8.79
N LYS A 64 13.19 1.17 -8.73
CA LYS A 64 13.60 2.57 -8.97
C LYS A 64 13.14 3.09 -10.33
N GLN A 65 13.20 2.25 -11.36
CA GLN A 65 12.76 2.61 -12.72
C GLN A 65 11.24 2.75 -12.85
N LYS A 66 10.47 2.09 -11.97
CA LYS A 66 8.99 2.07 -12.00
C LYS A 66 8.33 2.99 -10.98
N LEU A 67 9.09 3.59 -10.06
CA LEU A 67 8.55 4.48 -9.04
C LEU A 67 7.99 5.80 -9.62
N SER A 68 8.33 6.17 -10.85
CA SER A 68 7.76 7.33 -11.54
C SER A 68 6.30 7.15 -11.98
N THR A 69 5.82 5.90 -12.07
CA THR A 69 4.46 5.55 -12.52
C THR A 69 3.57 5.05 -11.37
N VAL A 70 3.89 5.43 -10.14
CA VAL A 70 3.15 4.98 -8.95
C VAL A 70 1.73 5.53 -8.92
N HIS A 71 0.77 4.62 -8.94
CA HIS A 71 -0.65 4.92 -8.87
C HIS A 71 -1.21 4.62 -7.50
N GLY A 72 -1.15 5.65 -6.65
CA GLY A 72 -2.12 6.01 -5.62
C GLY A 72 -2.52 5.10 -4.47
N GLN A 73 -2.35 3.80 -4.59
CA GLN A 73 -2.65 2.84 -3.55
C GLN A 73 -1.41 2.00 -3.27
N ALA A 74 -1.15 1.77 -2.00
CA ALA A 74 -0.10 0.88 -1.54
C ALA A 74 -0.60 0.05 -0.38
N ASP A 75 -0.28 -1.24 -0.37
CA ASP A 75 -0.55 -2.11 0.75
C ASP A 75 0.66 -2.16 1.67
N LEU A 76 0.46 -1.82 2.94
CA LEU A 76 1.46 -2.01 3.98
C LEU A 76 1.37 -3.44 4.50
N ILE A 77 2.43 -4.21 4.27
CA ILE A 77 2.52 -5.63 4.61
C ILE A 77 3.68 -5.85 5.57
N VAL A 78 3.50 -6.75 6.54
CA VAL A 78 4.60 -7.23 7.39
C VAL A 78 4.93 -8.66 7.00
N LYS A 79 6.19 -8.92 6.68
CA LYS A 79 6.70 -10.27 6.40
C LYS A 79 8.03 -10.46 7.10
N ASN A 80 8.14 -11.50 7.93
CA ASN A 80 9.33 -11.82 8.71
C ASN A 80 9.89 -10.63 9.53
N GLY A 81 9.01 -9.82 10.12
CA GLY A 81 9.38 -8.65 10.92
C GLY A 81 9.77 -7.41 10.10
N THR A 82 9.75 -7.49 8.76
CA THR A 82 10.07 -6.38 7.87
C THR A 82 8.80 -5.81 7.25
N PHE A 83 8.71 -4.47 7.22
CA PHE A 83 7.63 -3.75 6.53
C PHE A 83 7.94 -3.62 5.04
N TYR A 84 6.92 -3.88 4.23
CA TYR A 84 6.93 -3.70 2.79
C TYR A 84 5.76 -2.83 2.36
N LEU A 85 5.99 -2.00 1.34
CA LEU A 85 4.93 -1.32 0.60
C LEU A 85 4.79 -2.03 -0.75
N ALA A 86 3.68 -2.74 -0.93
CA ALA A 86 3.29 -3.25 -2.23
C ALA A 86 2.54 -2.15 -2.97
N VAL A 87 3.22 -1.53 -3.94
CA VAL A 87 2.76 -0.34 -4.63
C VAL A 87 2.20 -0.71 -6.00
N VAL A 88 1.03 -0.18 -6.34
CA VAL A 88 0.49 -0.31 -7.69
C VAL A 88 1.21 0.69 -8.60
N VAL A 89 1.77 0.20 -9.69
CA VAL A 89 2.47 1.00 -10.71
C VAL A 89 1.84 0.75 -12.06
N ASP A 90 1.68 1.80 -12.85
CA ASP A 90 1.32 1.64 -14.26
C ASP A 90 2.55 1.22 -15.04
N VAL A 91 2.38 0.21 -15.89
CA VAL A 91 3.40 -0.24 -16.82
C VAL A 91 2.89 0.08 -18.22
N PRO A 92 3.67 0.80 -19.06
CA PRO A 92 3.25 1.08 -20.42
C PRO A 92 3.03 -0.24 -21.17
N GLU A 93 2.00 -0.29 -22.02
CA GLU A 93 1.75 -1.43 -22.88
C GLU A 93 2.93 -1.65 -23.84
N GLU A 94 3.34 -2.90 -24.00
CA GLU A 94 4.33 -3.25 -25.01
C GLU A 94 3.71 -3.03 -26.41
N PRO A 95 4.48 -2.51 -27.39
CA PRO A 95 3.97 -2.34 -28.74
C PRO A 95 3.49 -3.68 -29.30
N GLU A 96 2.39 -3.66 -30.06
CA GLU A 96 1.88 -4.87 -30.74
C GLU A 96 3.01 -5.52 -31.53
N TYR A 97 3.19 -6.83 -31.31
CA TYR A 97 4.16 -7.63 -32.04
C TYR A 97 3.74 -7.66 -33.52
N GLU A 98 4.43 -6.90 -34.36
CA GLU A 98 4.34 -7.07 -35.81
C GLU A 98 5.25 -8.27 -36.21
N PRO A 99 4.67 -9.37 -36.71
CA PRO A 99 5.38 -10.61 -37.02
C PRO A 99 6.38 -10.51 -38.18
#